data_AF-A0A2H6J0X8-F1
#
_entry.id   AF-A0A2H6J0X8-F1
#
_cell.length_a   1.000
_cell.length_b   1.000
_cell.length_c   1.000
_cell.angle_alpha   90.00
_cell.angle_beta   90.00
_cell.angle_gamma   90.00
#
_symmetry.space_group_name_H-M   'P 1'
#
loop_
_entity.id
_entity.type
_entity.pdbx_description
1 polymer ?
#
loop_
_entity_poly.entity_id
_entity_poly.type
_entity_poly.pdbx_seq_one_letter_code
_entity_poly.pdbx_strand_id
1 'polypeptide(L)'
;MTTRRSDACEIGAEKRLEGLIAAAARHTPSELRELEAQIREAVAAHRSFTGDASHSLGAREAEFEKWRLIHKYIHATPYRDRKAIPRSEQWRDALKRVRNLREPALIDWVVLQIDVATNLEKGIQDMRPRKMGPTFLVMLEFVANAKRKAMAVLRWARAGEKEGILTVNNEWHARTREILKQHGLTETDEDGNPVLSSDPMARN
;
A
#
# COMPACT_ATOMS: atom_id res chain seq x y z
N MET A 1 17.93 -32.07 -10.69
CA MET A 1 17.17 -32.76 -9.62
C MET A 1 16.56 -31.70 -8.68
N THR A 2 15.44 -31.07 -9.08
CA THR A 2 14.81 -29.94 -8.35
C THR A 2 13.28 -30.01 -8.33
N THR A 3 12.70 -31.08 -8.86
CA THR A 3 11.26 -31.22 -9.12
C THR A 3 10.43 -31.40 -7.85
N ARG A 4 10.88 -32.22 -6.88
CA ARG A 4 10.06 -32.55 -5.69
C ARG A 4 9.69 -31.38 -4.77
N ARG A 5 10.46 -30.28 -4.74
CA ARG A 5 10.15 -29.10 -3.91
C ARG A 5 9.13 -28.15 -4.56
N SER A 6 9.09 -28.12 -5.90
CA SER A 6 8.13 -27.30 -6.65
C SER A 6 6.72 -27.87 -6.50
N ASP A 7 6.59 -29.18 -6.68
CA ASP A 7 5.30 -29.87 -6.70
C ASP A 7 4.56 -29.77 -5.36
N ALA A 8 5.28 -29.92 -4.24
CA ALA A 8 4.68 -29.80 -2.90
C ALA A 8 4.19 -28.38 -2.59
N CYS A 9 4.89 -27.36 -3.09
CA CYS A 9 4.51 -25.96 -2.93
C CYS A 9 3.27 -25.62 -3.78
N GLU A 10 3.19 -26.17 -4.99
CA GLU A 10 2.04 -26.01 -5.88
C GLU A 10 0.79 -26.70 -5.34
N ILE A 11 0.91 -27.93 -4.83
CA ILE A 11 -0.21 -28.67 -4.19
C ILE A 11 -0.76 -27.90 -2.97
N GLY A 12 0.13 -27.30 -2.16
CA GLY A 12 -0.29 -26.47 -1.02
C GLY A 12 -1.03 -25.19 -1.45
N ALA A 13 -0.60 -24.57 -2.55
CA ALA A 13 -1.24 -23.38 -3.10
C ALA A 13 -2.62 -23.71 -3.70
N GLU A 14 -2.75 -24.80 -4.45
CA GLU A 14 -4.03 -25.23 -5.03
C GLU A 14 -5.07 -25.58 -3.94
N LYS A 15 -4.69 -26.35 -2.91
CA LYS A 15 -5.58 -26.64 -1.77
C LYS A 15 -6.04 -25.38 -1.03
N ARG A 16 -5.14 -24.41 -0.85
CA ARG A 16 -5.48 -23.13 -0.24
C ARG A 16 -6.49 -22.36 -1.10
N LEU A 17 -6.30 -22.36 -2.41
CA LEU A 17 -7.22 -21.72 -3.35
C LEU A 17 -8.60 -22.38 -3.33
N GLU A 18 -8.65 -23.71 -3.23
CA GLU A 18 -9.89 -24.47 -3.10
C GLU A 18 -10.71 -24.08 -1.88
N GLY A 19 -10.07 -24.02 -0.72
CA GLY A 19 -10.75 -23.59 0.51
C GLY A 19 -11.30 -22.16 0.40
N LEU A 20 -10.58 -21.26 -0.28
CA LEU A 20 -11.04 -19.88 -0.49
C LEU A 20 -12.22 -19.81 -1.45
N ILE A 21 -12.20 -20.56 -2.56
CA ILE A 21 -13.31 -20.62 -3.51
C ILE A 21 -14.57 -21.16 -2.85
N ALA A 22 -14.46 -22.25 -2.09
CA ALA A 22 -15.59 -22.81 -1.35
C ALA A 22 -16.16 -21.80 -0.34
N ALA A 23 -15.30 -21.03 0.33
CA ALA A 23 -15.70 -20.01 1.29
C ALA A 23 -16.38 -18.78 0.67
N ALA A 24 -16.06 -18.45 -0.58
CA ALA A 24 -16.53 -17.25 -1.27
C ALA A 24 -17.96 -17.35 -1.82
N ALA A 25 -18.52 -18.55 -1.94
CA ALA A 25 -19.91 -18.78 -2.32
C ALA A 25 -20.94 -18.13 -1.37
N ARG A 26 -20.48 -17.54 -0.26
CA ARG A 26 -21.28 -16.84 0.75
C ARG A 26 -21.59 -15.38 0.41
N HIS A 27 -20.92 -14.79 -0.59
CA HIS A 27 -21.15 -13.39 -0.96
C HIS A 27 -22.10 -13.24 -2.15
N THR A 28 -23.09 -12.37 -2.01
CA THR A 28 -24.03 -12.08 -3.10
C THR A 28 -23.44 -11.08 -4.10
N PRO A 29 -23.87 -11.09 -5.38
CA PRO A 29 -23.41 -10.10 -6.36
C PRO A 29 -23.70 -8.65 -5.96
N SER A 30 -24.77 -8.39 -5.21
CA SER A 30 -25.09 -7.06 -4.67
C SER A 30 -24.09 -6.63 -3.61
N GLU A 31 -23.74 -7.51 -2.66
CA GLU A 31 -22.72 -7.22 -1.64
C GLU A 31 -21.36 -6.88 -2.26
N LEU A 32 -20.98 -7.60 -3.31
CA LEU A 32 -19.72 -7.35 -4.01
C LEU A 32 -19.73 -5.99 -4.71
N ARG A 33 -20.83 -5.59 -5.36
CA ARG A 33 -20.96 -4.26 -5.98
C ARG A 33 -20.95 -3.13 -4.94
N GLU A 34 -21.60 -3.35 -3.80
CA GLU A 34 -21.57 -2.40 -2.69
C GLU A 34 -20.15 -2.24 -2.15
N LEU A 35 -19.43 -3.36 -1.97
CA LEU A 35 -18.03 -3.32 -1.54
C LEU A 35 -17.12 -2.63 -2.56
N GLU A 36 -17.34 -2.81 -3.87
CA GLU A 36 -16.64 -2.05 -4.92
C GLU A 36 -16.92 -0.54 -4.82
N ALA A 37 -18.16 -0.14 -4.51
CA ALA A 37 -18.50 1.27 -4.30
C ALA A 37 -17.77 1.85 -3.08
N GLN A 38 -17.80 1.15 -1.94
CA GLN A 38 -17.08 1.53 -0.72
C GLN A 38 -15.56 1.65 -0.96
N ILE A 39 -14.97 0.75 -1.76
CA ILE A 39 -13.55 0.84 -2.13
C ILE A 39 -13.28 2.10 -2.94
N ARG A 40 -14.10 2.41 -3.94
CA ARG A 40 -13.90 3.62 -4.77
C ARG A 40 -13.99 4.89 -3.95
N GLU A 41 -14.92 4.94 -2.99
CA GLU A 41 -15.03 6.04 -2.03
C GLU A 41 -13.80 6.14 -1.15
N ALA A 42 -13.31 5.03 -0.58
CA ALA A 42 -12.10 5.02 0.23
C ALA A 42 -10.84 5.41 -0.56
N VAL A 43 -10.74 4.99 -1.83
CA VAL A 43 -9.66 5.42 -2.74
C VAL A 43 -9.74 6.93 -2.99
N ALA A 44 -10.93 7.47 -3.25
CA ALA A 44 -11.13 8.91 -3.46
C ALA A 44 -10.81 9.71 -2.20
N ALA A 45 -11.28 9.26 -1.03
CA ALA A 45 -10.99 9.88 0.26
C ALA A 45 -9.50 9.86 0.59
N HIS A 46 -8.77 8.77 0.31
CA HIS A 46 -7.33 8.77 0.48
C HIS A 46 -6.62 9.75 -0.45
N ARG A 47 -7.08 9.88 -1.70
CA ARG A 47 -6.48 10.80 -2.69
C ARG A 47 -6.74 12.27 -2.41
N SER A 48 -7.74 12.62 -1.60
CA SER A 48 -7.99 14.02 -1.25
C SER A 48 -6.95 14.58 -0.27
N PHE A 49 -6.15 13.72 0.38
CA PHE A 49 -5.02 14.14 1.21
C PHE A 49 -3.81 14.45 0.31
N THR A 50 -3.54 15.74 0.08
CA THR A 50 -2.41 16.24 -0.72
C THR A 50 -1.45 17.08 0.13
N GLY A 51 -0.22 17.28 -0.37
CA GLY A 51 0.80 18.07 0.33
C GLY A 51 1.07 17.58 1.76
N ASP A 52 1.16 18.51 2.71
CA ASP A 52 1.43 18.21 4.12
C ASP A 52 0.34 17.34 4.77
N ALA A 53 -0.91 17.44 4.29
CA ALA A 53 -2.02 16.64 4.80
C ALA A 53 -1.85 15.13 4.52
N SER A 54 -1.00 14.74 3.57
CA SER A 54 -0.67 13.33 3.28
C SER A 54 0.06 12.63 4.42
N HIS A 55 0.65 13.38 5.35
CA HIS A 55 1.32 12.85 6.54
C HIS A 55 0.43 12.85 7.78
N SER A 56 -0.78 13.43 7.70
CA SER A 56 -1.72 13.48 8.81
C SER A 56 -2.20 12.10 9.26
N LEU A 57 -2.65 11.99 10.51
CA LEU A 57 -3.26 10.77 11.03
C LEU A 57 -4.47 10.35 10.17
N GLY A 58 -5.31 11.31 9.75
CA GLY A 58 -6.46 11.06 8.89
C GLY A 58 -6.08 10.41 7.55
N ALA A 59 -4.97 10.84 6.93
CA ALA A 59 -4.46 10.21 5.71
C ALA A 59 -4.05 8.74 5.95
N ARG A 60 -3.44 8.43 7.10
CA ARG A 60 -3.05 7.05 7.46
C ARG A 60 -4.24 6.16 7.77
N GLU A 61 -5.27 6.71 8.38
CA GLU A 61 -6.54 6.00 8.61
C GLU A 61 -7.24 5.70 7.28
N ALA A 62 -7.34 6.68 6.39
CA ALA A 62 -7.88 6.50 5.05
C ALA A 62 -7.09 5.46 4.23
N GLU A 63 -5.75 5.49 4.31
CA GLU A 63 -4.88 4.52 3.64
C GLU A 63 -5.12 3.09 4.14
N PHE A 64 -5.19 2.90 5.47
CA PHE A 64 -5.47 1.59 6.06
C PHE A 64 -6.86 1.08 5.70
N GLU A 65 -7.89 1.92 5.80
CA GLU A 65 -9.27 1.55 5.51
C GLU A 65 -9.43 1.12 4.04
N LYS A 66 -8.86 1.89 3.12
CA LYS A 66 -8.77 1.54 1.70
C LYS A 66 -8.19 0.14 1.48
N TRP A 67 -7.01 -0.14 2.04
CA TRP A 67 -6.38 -1.46 1.89
C TRP A 67 -7.15 -2.58 2.60
N ARG A 68 -7.83 -2.28 3.72
CA ARG A 68 -8.70 -3.23 4.42
C ARG A 68 -9.88 -3.65 3.54
N LEU A 69 -10.55 -2.70 2.89
CA LEU A 69 -11.67 -2.96 1.99
C LEU A 69 -11.22 -3.70 0.73
N ILE A 70 -10.13 -3.29 0.10
CA ILE A 70 -9.55 -4.01 -1.06
C ILE A 70 -9.22 -5.45 -0.67
N HIS A 71 -8.57 -5.67 0.48
CA HIS A 71 -8.27 -7.03 0.95
C HIS A 71 -9.54 -7.85 1.16
N LYS A 72 -10.60 -7.27 1.75
CA LYS A 72 -11.90 -7.93 1.92
C LYS A 72 -12.49 -8.34 0.57
N TYR A 73 -12.46 -7.44 -0.42
CA TYR A 73 -12.99 -7.69 -1.76
C TYR A 73 -12.24 -8.79 -2.50
N ILE A 74 -10.91 -8.73 -2.53
CA ILE A 74 -10.10 -9.77 -3.19
C ILE A 74 -10.34 -11.12 -2.53
N HIS A 75 -10.39 -11.17 -1.18
CA HIS A 75 -10.68 -12.40 -0.46
C HIS A 75 -12.09 -12.95 -0.76
N ALA A 76 -13.07 -12.08 -1.03
CA ALA A 76 -14.44 -12.45 -1.36
C ALA A 76 -14.62 -12.87 -2.83
N THR A 77 -13.63 -12.64 -3.70
CA THR A 77 -13.72 -12.88 -5.15
C THR A 77 -12.59 -13.78 -5.69
N PRO A 78 -12.35 -14.96 -5.08
CA PRO A 78 -11.32 -15.88 -5.54
C PRO A 78 -11.62 -16.40 -6.94
N TYR A 79 -10.56 -16.65 -7.70
CA TYR A 79 -10.64 -17.21 -9.04
C TYR A 79 -9.48 -18.15 -9.32
N ARG A 80 -9.67 -19.03 -10.31
CA ARG A 80 -8.62 -19.93 -10.80
C ARG A 80 -8.05 -19.39 -12.11
N ASP A 81 -6.74 -19.52 -12.26
CA ASP A 81 -6.09 -19.30 -13.55
C ASP A 81 -6.51 -20.39 -14.55
N ARG A 82 -6.63 -20.01 -15.82
CA ARG A 82 -6.81 -20.97 -16.91
C ARG A 82 -5.43 -21.53 -17.29
N LYS A 83 -5.18 -22.82 -17.01
CA LYS A 83 -3.87 -23.45 -17.26
C LYS A 83 -3.46 -23.48 -18.74
N ALA A 84 -4.42 -23.40 -19.66
CA ALA A 84 -4.19 -23.48 -21.11
C ALA A 84 -3.73 -22.17 -21.77
N ILE A 85 -3.74 -21.03 -21.05
CA ILE A 85 -3.36 -19.72 -21.62
C ILE A 85 -1.99 -19.25 -21.10
N PRO A 86 -1.27 -18.41 -21.87
CA PRO A 86 0.00 -17.81 -21.45
C PRO A 86 -0.10 -17.07 -20.11
N ARG A 87 1.03 -16.95 -19.42
CA ARG A 87 1.07 -16.36 -18.08
C ARG A 87 0.75 -14.86 -18.13
N SER A 88 1.19 -14.17 -19.17
CA SER A 88 0.83 -12.78 -19.45
C SER A 88 -0.68 -12.60 -19.57
N GLU A 89 -1.37 -13.50 -20.28
CA GLU A 89 -2.84 -13.49 -20.42
C GLU A 89 -3.57 -13.78 -19.11
N GLN A 90 -3.05 -14.67 -18.27
CA GLN A 90 -3.60 -14.88 -16.91
C GLN A 90 -3.57 -13.58 -16.09
N TRP A 91 -2.49 -12.82 -16.17
CA TRP A 91 -2.38 -11.51 -15.51
C TRP A 91 -3.27 -10.43 -16.13
N ARG A 92 -3.52 -10.47 -17.45
CA ARG A 92 -4.52 -9.60 -18.09
C ARG A 92 -5.93 -9.89 -17.59
N ASP A 93 -6.27 -11.15 -17.35
CA ASP A 93 -7.54 -11.52 -16.73
C ASP A 93 -7.62 -11.04 -15.27
N ALA A 94 -6.53 -11.13 -14.51
CA ALA A 94 -6.43 -10.56 -13.17
C ALA A 94 -6.69 -9.04 -13.17
N LEU A 95 -6.11 -8.31 -14.13
CA LEU A 95 -6.31 -6.86 -14.27
C LEU A 95 -7.78 -6.50 -14.49
N LYS A 96 -8.50 -7.23 -15.36
CA LYS A 96 -9.93 -7.00 -15.61
C LYS A 96 -10.76 -7.05 -14.32
N ARG A 97 -10.37 -7.90 -13.36
CA ARG A 97 -11.07 -8.08 -12.08
C ARG A 97 -10.88 -6.91 -11.12
N VAL A 98 -9.71 -6.26 -11.14
CA VAL A 98 -9.38 -5.20 -10.17
C VAL A 98 -9.44 -3.79 -10.75
N ARG A 99 -9.55 -3.65 -12.08
CA ARG A 99 -9.60 -2.35 -12.76
C ARG A 99 -10.70 -1.43 -12.22
N ASN A 100 -11.85 -2.00 -11.89
CA ASN A 100 -13.00 -1.23 -11.38
C ASN A 100 -12.79 -0.65 -9.98
N LEU A 101 -11.80 -1.16 -9.22
CA LEU A 101 -11.47 -0.66 -7.89
C LEU A 101 -10.78 0.71 -7.94
N ARG A 102 -10.21 1.10 -9.09
CA ARG A 102 -9.53 2.39 -9.33
C ARG A 102 -8.36 2.68 -8.37
N GLU A 103 -7.77 1.67 -7.74
CA GLU A 103 -6.57 1.82 -6.91
C GLU A 103 -5.30 1.78 -7.79
N PRO A 104 -4.56 2.90 -7.96
CA PRO A 104 -3.42 2.97 -8.89
C PRO A 104 -2.31 1.99 -8.50
N ALA A 105 -1.93 1.94 -7.22
CA ALA A 105 -0.81 1.10 -6.79
C ALA A 105 -1.06 -0.40 -7.06
N LEU A 106 -2.32 -0.85 -6.97
CA LEU A 106 -2.70 -2.22 -7.32
C LEU A 106 -2.70 -2.42 -8.84
N ILE A 107 -3.27 -1.47 -9.60
CA ILE A 107 -3.32 -1.53 -11.07
C ILE A 107 -1.91 -1.57 -11.65
N ASP A 108 -1.05 -0.64 -11.24
CA ASP A 108 0.34 -0.53 -11.70
C ASP A 108 1.13 -1.80 -11.35
N TRP A 109 0.92 -2.34 -10.14
CA TRP A 109 1.55 -3.59 -9.74
C TRP A 109 1.12 -4.77 -10.62
N VAL A 110 -0.18 -4.88 -10.97
CA VAL A 110 -0.68 -5.92 -11.89
C VAL A 110 -0.13 -5.73 -13.30
N VAL A 111 -0.07 -4.49 -13.80
CA VAL A 111 0.53 -4.17 -15.11
C VAL A 111 1.98 -4.60 -15.16
N LEU A 112 2.76 -4.30 -14.10
CA LEU A 112 4.13 -4.78 -13.99
C LEU A 112 4.22 -6.32 -14.04
N GLN A 113 3.27 -7.06 -13.46
CA GLN A 113 3.27 -8.52 -13.57
C GLN A 113 3.01 -9.00 -15.01
N ILE A 114 2.18 -8.29 -15.78
CA ILE A 114 1.96 -8.57 -17.20
C ILE A 114 3.26 -8.38 -17.98
N ASP A 115 3.98 -7.27 -17.74
CA ASP A 115 5.23 -6.97 -18.43
C ASP A 115 6.33 -7.98 -18.08
N VAL A 116 6.45 -8.34 -16.80
CA VAL A 116 7.35 -9.41 -16.34
C VAL A 116 7.02 -10.73 -17.04
N ALA A 117 5.75 -11.15 -17.07
CA ALA A 117 5.36 -12.39 -17.72
C ALA A 117 5.64 -12.37 -19.23
N THR A 118 5.37 -11.24 -19.89
CA THR A 118 5.63 -11.04 -21.33
C THR A 118 7.13 -11.12 -21.64
N ASN A 119 7.98 -10.54 -20.79
CA ASN A 119 9.43 -10.58 -20.98
C ASN A 119 10.00 -11.98 -20.80
N LEU A 120 9.50 -12.73 -19.81
CA LEU A 120 9.89 -14.14 -19.64
C LEU A 120 9.47 -15.01 -20.82
N GLU A 121 8.27 -14.79 -21.37
CA GLU A 121 7.79 -15.49 -22.57
C GLU A 121 8.70 -15.21 -23.79
N LYS A 122 9.34 -14.04 -23.84
CA LYS A 122 10.35 -13.67 -24.83
C LYS A 122 11.78 -14.15 -24.50
N GLY A 123 11.96 -14.86 -23.38
CA GLY A 123 13.27 -15.34 -22.93
C GLY A 123 14.15 -14.30 -22.22
N ILE A 124 13.61 -13.13 -21.88
CA ILE A 124 14.34 -12.07 -21.17
C ILE A 124 14.27 -12.34 -19.66
N GLN A 125 15.37 -12.84 -19.09
CA GLN A 125 15.42 -13.32 -17.69
C GLN A 125 15.74 -12.25 -16.64
N ASP A 126 16.09 -11.03 -17.04
CA ASP A 126 16.50 -9.96 -16.11
C ASP A 126 15.37 -9.48 -15.19
N MET A 127 14.12 -9.89 -15.45
CA MET A 127 12.97 -9.63 -14.58
C MET A 127 12.39 -10.95 -14.07
N ARG A 128 12.94 -11.48 -12.98
CA ARG A 128 12.39 -12.70 -12.36
C ARG A 128 11.06 -12.41 -11.65
N PRO A 129 10.00 -13.23 -11.86
CA PRO A 129 8.82 -13.22 -11.02
C PRO A 129 9.23 -13.45 -9.57
N ARG A 130 8.69 -12.65 -8.65
CA ARG A 130 8.99 -12.83 -7.23
C ARG A 130 8.46 -14.16 -6.69
N LYS A 131 7.39 -14.72 -7.28
CA LYS A 131 6.79 -16.02 -6.92
C LYS A 131 6.11 -16.70 -8.11
N MET A 132 6.27 -18.02 -8.18
CA MET A 132 5.49 -18.92 -9.03
C MET A 132 4.28 -19.42 -8.25
N GLY A 133 3.08 -19.40 -8.85
CA GLY A 133 1.83 -19.83 -8.20
C GLY A 133 0.60 -19.12 -8.81
N PRO A 134 -0.63 -19.48 -8.42
CA PRO A 134 -1.85 -18.87 -8.98
C PRO A 134 -1.86 -17.34 -8.85
N THR A 135 -2.20 -16.60 -9.92
CA THR A 135 -2.18 -15.12 -9.95
C THR A 135 -3.00 -14.52 -8.81
N PHE A 136 -4.16 -15.11 -8.53
CA PHE A 136 -5.01 -14.75 -7.42
C PHE A 136 -4.27 -14.77 -6.07
N LEU A 137 -3.53 -15.84 -5.77
CA LEU A 137 -2.82 -15.96 -4.49
C LEU A 137 -1.67 -14.96 -4.37
N VAL A 138 -0.96 -14.71 -5.48
CA VAL A 138 0.11 -13.72 -5.53
C VAL A 138 -0.46 -12.31 -5.31
N MET A 139 -1.59 -11.99 -5.95
CA MET A 139 -2.29 -10.71 -5.78
C MET A 139 -2.86 -10.55 -4.37
N LEU A 140 -3.48 -11.60 -3.81
CA LEU A 140 -3.98 -11.61 -2.44
C LEU A 140 -2.85 -11.35 -1.44
N GLU A 141 -1.67 -11.94 -1.65
CA GLU A 141 -0.49 -11.69 -0.82
C GLU A 141 -0.02 -10.24 -0.92
N PHE A 142 0.07 -9.67 -2.13
CA PHE A 142 0.42 -8.26 -2.31
C PHE A 142 -0.52 -7.34 -1.53
N VAL A 143 -1.83 -7.53 -1.67
CA VAL A 143 -2.84 -6.72 -0.98
C VAL A 143 -2.78 -6.93 0.54
N ALA A 144 -2.57 -8.16 1.01
CA ALA A 144 -2.38 -8.44 2.44
C ALA A 144 -1.14 -7.74 3.01
N ASN A 145 -0.04 -7.70 2.24
CA ASN A 145 1.17 -6.98 2.61
C ASN A 145 0.95 -5.46 2.66
N ALA A 146 0.26 -4.89 1.67
CA ALA A 146 -0.08 -3.47 1.66
C ALA A 146 -0.95 -3.09 2.87
N LYS A 147 -1.98 -3.89 3.18
CA LYS A 147 -2.81 -3.72 4.39
C LYS A 147 -1.97 -3.76 5.67
N ARG A 148 -1.07 -4.74 5.81
CA ARG A 148 -0.21 -4.85 7.01
C ARG A 148 0.73 -3.65 7.16
N LYS A 149 1.32 -3.18 6.06
CA LYS A 149 2.16 -1.98 6.05
C LYS A 149 1.36 -0.74 6.47
N ALA A 150 0.20 -0.52 5.87
CA ALA A 150 -0.67 0.60 6.23
C ALA A 150 -1.07 0.56 7.71
N MET A 151 -1.38 -0.63 8.25
CA MET A 151 -1.65 -0.80 9.68
C MET A 151 -0.45 -0.47 10.57
N ALA A 152 0.76 -0.88 10.17
CA ALA A 152 1.97 -0.58 10.92
C ALA A 152 2.26 0.93 10.94
N VAL A 153 2.13 1.60 9.79
CA VAL A 153 2.29 3.06 9.67
C VAL A 153 1.23 3.78 10.50
N LEU A 154 -0.03 3.36 10.46
CA LEU A 154 -1.10 3.94 11.28
C LEU A 154 -0.82 3.80 12.78
N ARG A 155 -0.35 2.63 13.22
CA ARG A 155 0.03 2.41 14.64
C ARG A 155 1.17 3.32 15.05
N TRP A 156 2.19 3.45 14.20
CA TRP A 156 3.30 4.36 14.43
C TRP A 156 2.83 5.81 14.49
N ALA A 157 1.95 6.25 13.58
CA ALA A 157 1.40 7.60 13.57
C ALA A 157 0.58 7.89 14.85
N ARG A 158 -0.28 6.95 15.29
CA ARG A 158 -1.05 7.10 16.55
C ARG A 158 -0.15 7.19 17.78
N ALA A 159 0.94 6.42 17.81
CA ALA A 159 1.93 6.53 18.87
C ALA A 159 2.62 7.91 18.83
N GLY A 160 3.02 8.36 17.64
CA GLY A 160 3.63 9.67 17.45
C GLY A 160 2.71 10.85 17.79
N GLU A 161 1.41 10.75 17.58
CA GLU A 161 0.44 11.75 18.04
C GLU A 161 0.36 11.81 19.58
N LYS A 162 0.28 10.64 20.22
CA LYS A 162 0.23 10.52 21.68
C LYS A 162 1.51 11.03 22.35
N GLU A 163 2.66 10.83 21.71
CA GLU A 163 3.99 11.20 22.21
C GLU A 163 4.43 12.61 21.75
N GLY A 164 3.63 13.33 20.97
CA GLY A 164 3.97 14.68 20.48
C GLY A 164 5.04 14.71 19.38
N ILE A 165 5.38 13.56 18.78
CA ILE A 165 6.37 13.47 17.70
C ILE A 165 5.79 14.04 16.38
N LEU A 166 4.47 13.99 16.21
CA LEU A 166 3.78 14.54 15.03
C LEU A 166 3.37 16.02 15.18
N THR A 167 3.68 16.69 16.30
CA THR A 167 3.30 18.11 16.52
C THR A 167 4.33 19.10 15.98
N VAL A 168 5.49 18.64 15.51
CA VAL A 168 6.53 19.48 14.92
C VAL A 168 6.30 19.55 13.41
N ASN A 169 5.59 20.59 12.96
CA ASN A 169 5.39 20.90 11.54
C ASN A 169 5.99 22.28 11.19
N ASN A 170 5.91 22.67 9.92
CA ASN A 170 6.44 23.96 9.46
C ASN A 170 5.80 25.16 10.18
N GLU A 171 4.50 25.09 10.51
CA GLU A 171 3.79 26.12 11.27
C GLU A 171 4.27 26.17 12.72
N TRP A 172 4.51 25.03 13.35
CA TRP A 172 5.11 24.93 14.67
C TRP A 172 6.53 25.49 14.65
N HIS A 173 7.34 25.19 13.62
CA HIS A 173 8.66 25.80 13.44
C HIS A 173 8.58 27.31 13.18
N ALA A 174 7.58 27.79 12.44
CA ALA A 174 7.37 29.22 12.19
C ALA A 174 6.94 29.94 13.47
N ARG A 175 5.94 29.42 14.18
CA ARG A 175 5.45 29.95 15.46
C ARG A 175 6.52 29.90 16.56
N THR A 176 7.27 28.81 16.63
CA THR A 176 8.39 28.70 17.57
C THR A 176 9.48 29.71 17.23
N ARG A 177 9.81 29.91 15.94
CA ARG A 177 10.72 30.99 15.51
C ARG A 177 10.20 32.38 15.86
N GLU A 178 8.90 32.63 15.72
CA GLU A 178 8.25 33.90 16.12
C GLU A 178 8.43 34.16 17.63
N ILE A 179 8.14 33.16 18.46
CA ILE A 179 8.29 33.24 19.92
C ILE A 179 9.77 33.46 20.30
N LEU A 180 10.69 32.72 19.70
CA LEU A 180 12.12 32.88 19.95
C LEU A 180 12.63 34.26 19.54
N LYS A 181 12.12 34.85 18.44
CA LYS A 181 12.43 36.23 18.03
C LYS A 181 11.92 37.25 19.05
N GLN A 182 10.68 37.10 19.53
CA GLN A 182 10.09 38.01 20.53
C GLN A 182 10.88 38.07 21.84
N HIS A 183 11.51 36.96 22.23
CA HIS A 183 12.32 36.88 23.44
C HIS A 183 13.82 37.14 23.21
N GLY A 184 14.23 37.51 22.00
CA GLY A 184 15.65 37.76 21.68
C GLY A 184 16.54 36.52 21.70
N LEU A 185 15.95 35.33 21.59
CA LEU A 185 16.63 34.02 21.69
C LEU A 185 17.00 33.43 20.32
N THR A 186 16.89 34.23 19.25
CA THR A 186 17.30 33.82 17.90
C THR A 186 18.39 34.77 17.42
N GLU A 187 19.59 34.25 17.19
CA GLU A 187 20.63 34.98 16.47
C GLU A 187 20.31 34.92 14.97
N THR A 188 20.34 36.08 14.31
CA THR A 188 20.16 36.18 12.86
C THR A 188 21.35 36.90 12.23
N ASP A 189 21.71 36.52 11.00
CA ASP A 189 22.73 37.22 10.23
C ASP A 189 22.21 38.57 9.71
N GLU A 190 23.08 39.31 9.00
CA GLU A 190 22.75 40.62 8.41
C GLU A 190 21.60 40.54 7.38
N ASP A 191 21.36 39.35 6.83
CA ASP A 191 20.27 39.05 5.87
C ASP A 191 18.99 38.53 6.58
N GLY A 192 18.99 38.41 7.91
CA GLY A 192 17.86 37.97 8.71
C GLY A 192 17.64 36.45 8.78
N ASN A 193 18.60 35.65 8.32
CA ASN A 193 18.56 34.19 8.41
C ASN A 193 19.01 33.71 9.80
N PRO A 194 18.41 32.65 10.37
CA PRO A 194 18.83 32.12 11.66
C PRO A 194 20.25 31.55 11.60
N VAL A 195 21.10 31.95 12.54
CA VAL A 195 22.48 31.48 12.69
C VAL A 195 22.57 30.56 13.91
N LEU A 196 23.42 29.53 13.83
CA LEU A 196 23.75 28.71 15.00
C LEU A 196 24.46 29.60 16.01
N SER A 197 23.83 29.82 17.17
CA SER A 197 24.43 30.61 18.25
C SER A 197 25.80 30.03 18.61
N SER A 198 26.79 30.92 18.66
CA SER A 198 28.17 30.58 19.02
C SER A 198 28.40 30.58 20.54
N ASP A 199 27.36 30.84 21.33
CA ASP A 199 27.45 30.95 22.78
C ASP A 199 27.41 29.56 23.46
N PRO A 200 28.51 29.09 24.09
CA PRO A 200 28.57 27.77 24.71
C PRO A 200 27.65 27.60 25.93
N MET A 201 27.03 28.68 26.43
CA MET A 201 26.18 28.67 27.64
C MET A 201 24.72 28.26 27.39
N ALA A 202 24.29 28.09 26.13
CA ALA A 202 22.96 27.57 25.80
C ALA A 202 22.84 26.03 25.92
N ARG A 203 23.92 25.35 26.36
CA ARG A 203 23.94 23.91 26.70
C ARG A 203 23.92 23.74 28.22
N ASN A 204 22.77 23.93 28.86
CA ASN A 204 22.50 23.37 30.19
C ASN A 204 21.06 22.85 30.25
#